data_AF-A0A6J7UMX6-F1
#
_entry.id   AF-A0A6J7UMX6-F1
#
_cell.length_a   1.000
_cell.length_b   1.000
_cell.length_c   1.000
_cell.angle_alpha   90.00
_cell.angle_beta   90.00
_cell.angle_gamma   90.00
#
_symmetry.space_group_name_H-M   'P 1'
#
loop_
_entity.id
_entity.type
_entity.pdbx_description
1 polymer ?
#
loop_
_entity_poly.entity_id
_entity_poly.type
_entity_poly.pdbx_seq_one_letter_code
_entity_poly.pdbx_strand_id
1 'polypeptide(L)'
;MFVLTTDQSGRILVEHVVARSGSSENLVALPNVEKYSSPTDLEEWMKNHSITQVSETKRFSLLTSTDLPKAEYVACSVKNAGSPKFPFEWVSVENLWQKNIDSSIASAMNQIIGQVEKTNSGSLEKLEQLFVNDFDLNKINPRVFFAKSETVEATEALISFLGAFSVGNGQQTARLCMHHSQSQVIQEMLMIHAVPISTGPLRQNNDSSVSYHMMRGALQITLHHGGAVGDIVHHVERRADQPSSQSSIRVPARVFRTIRTITDSAVFIEVQSGPFSDSDTEWSAIEDIR
;
A
#
# COMPACT_ATOMS: atom_id res chain seq x y z
N MET A 1 -13.51 0.20 -14.91
CA MET A 1 -12.38 1.16 -14.79
C MET A 1 -12.70 2.06 -13.60
N PHE A 2 -11.74 2.32 -12.72
CA PHE A 2 -11.98 3.11 -11.52
C PHE A 2 -11.76 4.61 -11.78
N VAL A 3 -12.56 5.46 -11.16
CA VAL A 3 -12.49 6.92 -11.32
C VAL A 3 -12.07 7.57 -10.01
N LEU A 4 -10.84 8.07 -9.95
CA LEU A 4 -10.36 8.91 -8.86
C LEU A 4 -10.77 10.36 -9.15
N THR A 5 -11.76 10.88 -8.43
CA THR A 5 -12.17 12.28 -8.58
C THR A 5 -11.83 13.08 -7.33
N THR A 6 -11.18 14.24 -7.52
CA THR A 6 -10.86 15.19 -6.44
C THR A 6 -11.47 16.56 -6.73
N ASP A 7 -12.03 17.20 -5.70
CA ASP A 7 -12.49 18.59 -5.80
C ASP A 7 -11.41 19.59 -5.38
N GLN A 8 -11.68 20.90 -5.53
CA GLN A 8 -10.74 21.98 -5.17
C GLN A 8 -10.33 22.01 -3.69
N SER A 9 -11.08 21.35 -2.81
CA SER A 9 -10.75 21.24 -1.38
C SER A 9 -9.92 19.99 -1.06
N GLY A 10 -9.63 19.14 -2.04
CA GLY A 10 -8.94 17.87 -1.84
C GLY A 10 -9.83 16.75 -1.34
N ARG A 11 -11.17 16.90 -1.37
CA ARG A 11 -12.09 15.80 -1.09
C ARG A 11 -12.12 14.83 -2.25
N ILE A 12 -12.30 13.55 -1.94
CA ILE A 12 -12.32 12.44 -2.88
C ILE A 12 -13.77 11.96 -3.03
N LEU A 13 -14.20 11.72 -4.26
CA LEU A 13 -15.48 11.07 -4.51
C LEU A 13 -15.35 9.58 -4.28
N VAL A 14 -16.15 9.03 -3.37
CA VAL A 14 -16.21 7.60 -3.09
C VAL A 14 -17.61 7.05 -3.33
N GLU A 15 -17.70 5.76 -3.55
CA GLU A 15 -18.94 4.98 -3.67
C GLU A 15 -19.10 4.09 -2.44
N HIS A 16 -20.29 4.09 -1.83
CA HIS A 16 -20.65 3.15 -0.78
C HIS A 16 -20.99 1.79 -1.39
N VAL A 17 -20.25 0.75 -1.02
CA VAL A 17 -20.43 -0.61 -1.54
C VAL A 17 -20.60 -1.61 -0.40
N VAL A 18 -21.39 -2.65 -0.66
CA VAL A 18 -21.60 -3.75 0.29
C VAL A 18 -20.48 -4.77 0.13
N ALA A 19 -19.90 -5.21 1.24
CA ALA A 19 -18.89 -6.27 1.22
C ALA A 19 -19.45 -7.56 0.60
N ARG A 20 -18.67 -8.21 -0.28
CA ARG A 20 -19.10 -9.40 -1.03
C ARG A 20 -19.39 -10.63 -0.15
N SER A 21 -19.03 -10.62 1.13
CA SER A 21 -19.04 -11.77 2.03
C SER A 21 -20.02 -11.63 3.20
N GLY A 22 -21.28 -11.29 2.95
CA GLY A 22 -22.35 -11.34 3.97
C GLY A 22 -22.11 -10.53 5.25
N SER A 23 -21.06 -9.71 5.30
CA SER A 23 -20.80 -8.78 6.40
C SER A 23 -21.67 -7.55 6.21
N SER A 24 -22.18 -7.01 7.32
CA SER A 24 -22.89 -5.74 7.35
C SER A 24 -21.95 -4.53 7.25
N GLU A 25 -20.70 -4.75 6.86
CA GLU A 25 -19.69 -3.69 6.80
C GLU A 25 -19.86 -2.90 5.52
N ASN A 26 -20.14 -1.61 5.69
CA ASN A 26 -20.12 -0.66 4.58
C ASN A 26 -18.66 -0.39 4.22
N LEU A 27 -18.30 -0.68 2.98
CA LEU A 27 -17.01 -0.31 2.40
C LEU A 27 -17.18 0.96 1.57
N VAL A 28 -16.08 1.71 1.43
CA VAL A 28 -15.98 2.74 0.41
C VAL A 28 -14.99 2.31 -0.67
N ALA A 29 -15.38 2.56 -1.92
CA ALA A 29 -14.60 2.26 -3.11
C ALA A 29 -14.44 3.50 -4.00
N LEU A 30 -13.50 3.46 -4.93
CA LEU A 30 -13.53 4.38 -6.06
C LEU A 30 -14.67 3.99 -7.00
N PRO A 31 -15.44 4.97 -7.51
CA PRO A 31 -16.48 4.70 -8.49
C PRO A 31 -15.98 3.85 -9.66
N ASN A 32 -16.72 2.80 -10.01
CA ASN A 32 -16.40 1.94 -11.14
C ASN A 32 -17.31 2.24 -12.33
N VAL A 33 -16.69 2.64 -13.45
CA VAL A 33 -17.38 2.83 -14.74
C VAL A 33 -17.10 1.59 -15.59
N GLU A 34 -18.10 0.72 -15.70
CA GLU A 34 -18.01 -0.54 -16.46
C GLU A 34 -18.00 -0.32 -17.98
N LYS A 35 -18.71 0.70 -18.46
CA LYS A 35 -18.83 1.04 -19.88
C LYS A 35 -18.08 2.33 -20.15
N TYR A 36 -16.82 2.21 -20.52
CA TYR A 36 -16.06 3.35 -21.01
C TYR A 36 -15.39 2.97 -22.33
N SER A 37 -16.01 3.41 -23.41
CA SER A 37 -15.49 3.30 -24.77
C SER A 37 -14.82 4.60 -25.21
N SER A 38 -15.18 5.75 -24.59
CA SER A 38 -14.72 7.09 -25.00
C SER A 38 -14.73 8.14 -23.87
N PRO A 39 -13.90 9.21 -23.93
CA PRO A 39 -13.95 10.37 -23.01
C PRO A 39 -15.33 10.97 -22.77
N THR A 40 -16.19 10.93 -23.78
CA THR A 40 -17.56 11.41 -23.72
C THR A 40 -18.40 10.63 -22.69
N ASP A 41 -18.17 9.33 -22.56
CA ASP A 41 -18.91 8.45 -21.64
C ASP A 41 -18.62 8.82 -20.17
N LEU A 42 -17.37 9.19 -19.85
CA LEU A 42 -16.99 9.64 -18.51
C LEU A 42 -17.57 11.01 -18.18
N GLU A 43 -17.55 11.95 -19.12
CA GLU A 43 -18.19 13.25 -18.92
C GLU A 43 -19.69 13.12 -18.70
N GLU A 44 -20.36 12.25 -19.45
CA GLU A 44 -21.78 11.97 -19.30
C GLU A 44 -22.06 11.30 -17.94
N TRP A 45 -21.27 10.30 -17.57
CA TRP A 45 -21.35 9.67 -16.24
C TRP A 45 -21.17 10.71 -15.12
N MET A 46 -20.19 11.60 -15.22
CA MET A 46 -19.95 12.66 -14.23
C MET A 46 -21.14 13.64 -14.15
N LYS A 47 -21.66 14.09 -15.29
CA LYS A 47 -22.83 14.98 -15.35
C LYS A 47 -24.05 14.35 -14.68
N ASN A 48 -24.29 13.05 -14.91
CA ASN A 48 -25.39 12.31 -14.29
C ASN A 48 -25.29 12.26 -12.75
N HIS A 49 -24.09 12.41 -12.20
CA HIS A 49 -23.81 12.47 -10.76
C HIS A 49 -23.57 13.89 -10.25
N SER A 50 -24.02 14.92 -11.00
CA SER A 50 -23.91 16.34 -10.61
C SER A 50 -22.46 16.82 -10.45
N ILE A 51 -21.53 16.18 -11.16
CA ILE A 51 -20.12 16.54 -11.24
C ILE A 51 -19.92 17.24 -12.58
N THR A 52 -19.47 18.49 -12.55
CA THR A 52 -19.27 19.30 -13.75
C THR A 52 -17.89 19.96 -13.75
N GLN A 53 -17.47 20.47 -14.91
CA GLN A 53 -16.20 21.21 -15.05
C GLN A 53 -14.96 20.39 -14.68
N VAL A 54 -14.81 19.22 -15.30
CA VAL A 54 -13.61 18.39 -15.23
C VAL A 54 -12.46 19.13 -15.90
N SER A 55 -11.37 19.39 -15.17
CA SER A 55 -10.27 20.23 -15.66
C SER A 55 -9.04 19.45 -16.12
N GLU A 56 -8.81 18.26 -15.55
CA GLU A 56 -7.66 17.43 -15.88
C GLU A 56 -8.09 15.97 -15.84
N THR A 57 -7.65 15.17 -16.82
CA THR A 57 -7.83 13.71 -16.80
C THR A 57 -6.49 13.04 -17.05
N LYS A 58 -6.06 12.15 -16.14
CA LYS A 58 -4.84 11.35 -16.30
C LYS A 58 -5.18 9.88 -16.15
N ARG A 59 -4.85 9.08 -17.15
CA ARG A 59 -4.99 7.61 -17.09
C ARG A 59 -3.75 6.98 -16.47
N PHE A 60 -3.96 5.92 -15.73
CA PHE A 60 -2.91 5.05 -15.22
C PHE A 60 -3.47 3.66 -14.95
N SER A 61 -2.58 2.67 -14.84
CA SER A 61 -2.98 1.31 -14.50
C SER A 61 -2.05 0.71 -13.47
N LEU A 62 -2.60 -0.15 -12.61
CA LEU A 62 -1.90 -0.74 -11.48
C LEU A 62 -1.98 -2.26 -11.55
N LEU A 63 -0.83 -2.92 -11.44
CA LEU A 63 -0.70 -4.36 -11.28
C LEU A 63 -0.89 -4.70 -9.80
N THR A 64 -2.04 -5.24 -9.45
CA THR A 64 -2.41 -5.58 -8.06
C THR A 64 -2.26 -7.06 -7.73
N SER A 65 -2.18 -7.92 -8.75
CA SER A 65 -2.00 -9.37 -8.68
C SER A 65 -1.17 -9.84 -9.88
N THR A 66 -0.48 -10.97 -9.78
CA THR A 66 0.40 -11.48 -10.85
C THR A 66 -0.35 -12.14 -12.02
N ASP A 67 -1.60 -12.52 -11.80
CA ASP A 67 -2.43 -13.31 -12.72
C ASP A 67 -3.61 -12.52 -13.32
N LEU A 68 -3.91 -11.35 -12.76
CA LEU A 68 -4.98 -10.48 -13.25
C LEU A 68 -4.43 -9.39 -14.17
N PRO A 69 -5.24 -8.92 -15.14
CA PRO A 69 -4.93 -7.70 -15.87
C PRO A 69 -4.73 -6.52 -14.91
N LYS A 70 -3.92 -5.54 -15.33
CA LYS A 70 -3.80 -4.30 -14.58
C LYS A 70 -5.17 -3.65 -14.40
N ALA A 71 -5.43 -3.18 -13.20
CA ALA A 71 -6.60 -2.37 -12.93
C ALA A 71 -6.43 -0.99 -13.57
N GLU A 72 -7.40 -0.57 -14.36
CA GLU A 72 -7.37 0.70 -15.08
C GLU A 72 -8.05 1.81 -14.26
N TYR A 73 -7.40 2.98 -14.21
CA TYR A 73 -7.83 4.14 -13.46
C TYR A 73 -7.81 5.41 -14.31
N VAL A 74 -8.70 6.35 -13.98
CA VAL A 74 -8.64 7.74 -14.46
C VAL A 74 -8.70 8.68 -13.26
N ALA A 75 -7.69 9.53 -13.11
CA ALA A 75 -7.66 10.62 -12.15
C ALA A 75 -8.25 11.89 -12.78
N CYS A 76 -9.16 12.54 -12.05
CA CYS A 76 -9.91 13.70 -12.46
C CYS A 76 -9.90 14.78 -11.37
N SER A 77 -9.65 16.03 -11.76
CA SER A 77 -9.90 17.20 -10.91
C SER A 77 -11.15 17.93 -11.37
N VAL A 78 -11.97 18.36 -10.40
CA VAL A 78 -13.23 19.08 -10.68
C VAL A 78 -13.25 20.43 -9.98
N LYS A 79 -13.67 21.47 -10.72
CA LYS A 79 -13.73 22.83 -10.19
C LYS A 79 -14.97 23.09 -9.35
N ASN A 80 -16.10 22.50 -9.73
CA ASN A 80 -17.36 22.67 -9.02
C ASN A 80 -17.98 21.30 -8.74
N ALA A 81 -17.94 20.91 -7.48
CA ALA A 81 -18.54 19.69 -6.98
C ALA A 81 -19.95 20.00 -6.46
N GLY A 82 -20.97 19.59 -7.22
CA GLY A 82 -22.32 19.51 -6.68
C GLY A 82 -22.42 18.44 -5.58
N SER A 83 -23.59 18.35 -4.93
CA SER A 83 -23.88 17.26 -4.02
C SER A 83 -24.11 15.96 -4.81
N PRO A 84 -23.23 14.95 -4.67
CA PRO A 84 -23.40 13.70 -5.38
C PRO A 84 -24.64 12.97 -4.84
N LYS A 85 -25.29 12.19 -5.70
CA LYS A 85 -26.42 11.35 -5.30
C LYS A 85 -25.90 10.03 -4.72
N PHE A 86 -26.64 9.46 -3.76
CA PHE A 86 -26.38 8.09 -3.29
C PHE A 86 -26.30 7.13 -4.50
N PRO A 87 -25.31 6.21 -4.56
CA PRO A 87 -24.41 5.76 -3.49
C PRO A 87 -23.11 6.57 -3.29
N PHE A 88 -22.98 7.77 -3.86
CA PHE A 88 -21.73 8.53 -3.87
C PHE A 88 -21.65 9.61 -2.78
N GLU A 89 -20.44 9.87 -2.28
CA GLU A 89 -20.14 10.86 -1.23
C GLU A 89 -18.80 11.55 -1.50
N TRP A 90 -18.69 12.85 -1.17
CA TRP A 90 -17.40 13.53 -1.07
C TRP A 90 -16.81 13.36 0.33
N VAL A 91 -15.64 12.74 0.41
CA VAL A 91 -14.98 12.42 1.68
C VAL A 91 -13.62 13.12 1.74
N SER A 92 -13.31 13.78 2.85
CA SER A 92 -11.97 14.34 3.08
C SER A 92 -10.96 13.23 3.36
N VAL A 93 -9.67 13.49 3.19
CA VAL A 93 -8.63 12.49 3.46
C VAL A 93 -8.68 11.99 4.91
N GLU A 94 -8.94 12.89 5.85
CA GLU A 94 -9.02 12.57 7.28
C GLU A 94 -10.19 11.63 7.58
N ASN A 95 -11.34 11.88 6.96
CA ASN A 95 -12.49 10.99 7.10
C ASN A 95 -12.30 9.67 6.35
N LEU A 96 -11.44 9.62 5.34
CA LEU A 96 -11.20 8.41 4.56
C LEU A 96 -10.39 7.37 5.34
N TRP A 97 -9.40 7.77 6.14
CA TRP A 97 -8.62 6.81 6.95
C TRP A 97 -9.41 6.19 8.11
N GLN A 98 -10.58 6.75 8.45
CA GLN A 98 -11.52 6.21 9.43
C GLN A 98 -12.57 5.27 8.80
N LYS A 99 -12.55 5.06 7.48
CA LYS A 99 -13.50 4.19 6.76
C LYS A 99 -12.84 2.86 6.37
N ASN A 100 -13.66 1.82 6.24
CA ASN A 100 -13.23 0.57 5.62
C ASN A 100 -13.12 0.78 4.10
N ILE A 101 -11.89 0.77 3.60
CA ILE A 101 -11.62 0.99 2.18
C ILE A 101 -11.53 -0.34 1.43
N ASP A 102 -11.94 -0.33 0.15
CA ASP A 102 -11.76 -1.47 -0.73
C ASP A 102 -10.38 -1.49 -1.42
N SER A 103 -10.15 -2.51 -2.23
CA SER A 103 -8.89 -2.67 -2.98
C SER A 103 -8.67 -1.60 -4.05
N SER A 104 -9.73 -0.98 -4.58
CA SER A 104 -9.61 0.09 -5.58
C SER A 104 -8.97 1.34 -4.98
N ILE A 105 -9.35 1.72 -3.75
CA ILE A 105 -8.75 2.82 -2.99
C ILE A 105 -7.37 2.42 -2.48
N ALA A 106 -7.25 1.26 -1.84
CA ALA A 106 -6.00 0.81 -1.21
C ALA A 106 -4.83 0.75 -2.21
N SER A 107 -5.09 0.25 -3.42
CA SER A 107 -4.09 0.14 -4.48
C SER A 107 -3.70 1.51 -5.07
N ALA A 108 -4.65 2.45 -5.15
CA ALA A 108 -4.44 3.76 -5.75
C ALA A 108 -4.03 4.85 -4.74
N MET A 109 -3.72 4.49 -3.48
CA MET A 109 -3.53 5.47 -2.41
C MET A 109 -2.40 6.48 -2.69
N ASN A 110 -1.32 6.06 -3.35
CA ASN A 110 -0.25 6.97 -3.76
C ASN A 110 -0.76 8.04 -4.75
N GLN A 111 -1.61 7.64 -5.70
CA GLN A 111 -2.21 8.54 -6.68
C GLN A 111 -3.26 9.44 -6.02
N ILE A 112 -4.00 8.93 -5.03
CA ILE A 112 -4.96 9.70 -4.23
C ILE A 112 -4.24 10.83 -3.50
N ILE A 113 -3.25 10.52 -2.66
CA ILE A 113 -2.49 11.53 -1.92
C ILE A 113 -1.75 12.49 -2.86
N GLY A 114 -1.15 11.98 -3.92
CA GLY A 114 -0.50 12.83 -4.93
C GLY A 114 -1.47 13.78 -5.64
N GLN A 115 -2.72 13.38 -5.85
CA GLN A 115 -3.76 14.24 -6.45
C GLN A 115 -4.27 15.31 -5.46
N VAL A 116 -4.41 14.93 -4.20
CA VAL A 116 -4.78 15.87 -3.11
C VAL A 116 -3.70 16.93 -2.95
N GLU A 117 -2.42 16.55 -2.90
CA GLU A 117 -1.30 17.49 -2.79
C GLU A 117 -1.19 18.41 -4.01
N LYS A 118 -1.50 17.94 -5.22
CA LYS A 118 -1.55 18.80 -6.40
C LYS A 118 -2.67 19.83 -6.34
N THR A 119 -3.84 19.42 -5.85
CA THR A 119 -5.03 20.29 -5.80
C THR A 119 -4.97 21.26 -4.63
N ASN A 120 -4.38 20.84 -3.51
CA ASN A 120 -4.21 21.60 -2.28
C ASN A 120 -2.75 21.50 -1.81
N SER A 121 -1.86 22.26 -2.46
CA SER A 121 -0.42 22.20 -2.23
C SER A 121 -0.03 22.63 -0.81
N GLY A 122 0.90 21.88 -0.22
CA GLY A 122 1.34 22.01 1.16
C GLY A 122 0.47 21.27 2.18
N SER A 123 -0.46 20.43 1.72
CA SER A 123 -1.35 19.67 2.62
C SER A 123 -0.72 18.38 3.15
N LEU A 124 0.23 17.79 2.42
CA LEU A 124 0.84 16.50 2.73
C LEU A 124 1.40 16.42 4.16
N GLU A 125 2.28 17.35 4.54
CA GLU A 125 2.92 17.35 5.86
C GLU A 125 1.89 17.49 6.99
N LYS A 126 0.90 18.37 6.79
CA LYS A 126 -0.20 18.57 7.74
C LYS A 126 -1.04 17.30 7.90
N LEU A 127 -1.40 16.66 6.79
CA LEU A 127 -2.20 15.43 6.78
C LEU A 127 -1.45 14.27 7.43
N GLU A 128 -0.15 14.13 7.13
CA GLU A 128 0.68 13.10 7.77
C GLU A 128 0.77 13.32 9.28
N GLN A 129 0.95 14.57 9.73
CA GLN A 129 1.02 14.87 11.16
C GLN A 129 -0.30 14.58 11.88
N LEU A 130 -1.44 14.88 11.26
CA LEU A 130 -2.76 14.52 11.79
C LEU A 130 -2.92 13.00 11.85
N PHE A 131 -2.56 12.30 10.78
CA PHE A 131 -2.64 10.85 10.70
C PHE A 131 -1.77 10.16 11.77
N VAL A 132 -0.53 10.60 11.97
CA VAL A 132 0.37 10.07 13.01
C VAL A 132 -0.23 10.24 14.41
N ASN A 133 -0.96 11.34 14.64
CA ASN A 133 -1.62 11.57 15.92
C ASN A 133 -2.87 10.71 16.08
N ASP A 134 -3.71 10.60 15.04
CA ASP A 134 -4.96 9.82 15.06
C ASP A 134 -4.73 8.33 15.33
N PHE A 135 -3.62 7.77 14.82
CA PHE A 135 -3.25 6.37 15.00
C PHE A 135 -2.25 6.12 16.13
N ASP A 136 -1.98 7.15 16.96
CA ASP A 136 -1.02 7.10 18.06
C ASP A 136 0.33 6.45 17.69
N LEU A 137 0.95 7.00 16.65
CA LEU A 137 2.24 6.55 16.13
C LEU A 137 3.38 7.46 16.59
N ASN A 138 4.58 6.91 16.66
CA ASN A 138 5.83 7.65 16.77
C ASN A 138 6.59 7.59 15.44
N LYS A 139 6.69 8.71 14.74
CA LYS A 139 7.44 8.82 13.49
C LYS A 139 8.93 9.03 13.81
N ILE A 140 9.76 8.07 13.44
CA ILE A 140 11.22 8.14 13.65
C ILE A 140 11.90 8.86 12.49
N ASN A 141 11.44 8.58 11.27
CA ASN A 141 11.91 9.22 10.04
C ASN A 141 10.80 9.08 8.96
N PRO A 142 10.98 9.63 7.73
CA PRO A 142 9.95 9.59 6.69
C PRO A 142 9.47 8.22 6.23
N ARG A 143 10.10 7.11 6.66
CA ARG A 143 9.71 5.73 6.29
C ARG A 143 9.53 4.78 7.48
N VAL A 144 9.78 5.21 8.72
CA VAL A 144 9.70 4.33 9.90
C VAL A 144 8.81 4.93 10.97
N PHE A 145 7.80 4.15 11.36
CA PHE A 145 6.80 4.48 12.36
C PHE A 145 6.76 3.36 13.41
N PHE A 146 6.64 3.72 14.67
CA PHE A 146 6.44 2.78 15.78
C PHE A 146 5.06 2.98 16.37
N ALA A 147 4.38 1.89 16.72
CA ALA A 147 3.18 1.98 17.52
C ALA A 147 3.52 2.39 18.96
N LYS A 148 2.72 3.30 19.54
CA LYS A 148 2.85 3.67 20.96
C LYS A 148 2.00 2.80 21.88
N SER A 149 0.87 2.27 21.40
CA SER A 149 -0.02 1.36 22.14
C SER A 149 0.50 -0.08 22.14
N GLU A 150 0.36 -0.78 23.28
CA GLU A 150 0.70 -2.21 23.40
C GLU A 150 -0.16 -3.09 22.51
N THR A 151 -1.39 -2.65 22.23
CA THR A 151 -2.28 -3.28 21.27
C THR A 151 -2.27 -2.47 19.98
N VAL A 152 -1.86 -3.10 18.89
CA VAL A 152 -1.73 -2.47 17.57
C VAL A 152 -2.70 -3.14 16.61
N GLU A 153 -3.64 -2.36 16.10
CA GLU A 153 -4.56 -2.79 15.05
C GLU A 153 -4.18 -2.09 13.75
N ALA A 154 -3.89 -2.87 12.71
CA ALA A 154 -3.52 -2.33 11.41
C ALA A 154 -4.60 -2.62 10.37
N THR A 155 -5.32 -1.57 9.99
CA THR A 155 -6.30 -1.62 8.90
C THR A 155 -5.64 -1.38 7.55
N GLU A 156 -6.32 -1.78 6.47
CA GLU A 156 -5.86 -1.51 5.10
C GLU A 156 -5.72 0.00 4.84
N ALA A 157 -6.56 0.83 5.47
CA ALA A 157 -6.47 2.27 5.41
C ALA A 157 -5.16 2.76 6.05
N LEU A 158 -4.88 2.37 7.30
CA LEU A 158 -3.63 2.74 8.00
C LEU A 158 -2.40 2.40 7.16
N ILE A 159 -2.34 1.16 6.68
CA ILE A 159 -1.23 0.64 5.88
C ILE A 159 -1.06 1.44 4.58
N SER A 160 -2.15 1.70 3.86
CA SER A 160 -2.10 2.38 2.57
C SER A 160 -1.68 3.84 2.70
N PHE A 161 -2.18 4.53 3.73
CA PHE A 161 -1.80 5.93 4.01
C PHE A 161 -0.32 6.05 4.40
N LEU A 162 0.21 5.17 5.25
CA LEU A 162 1.65 5.16 5.58
C LEU A 162 2.53 5.03 4.33
N GLY A 163 2.15 4.12 3.42
CA GLY A 163 2.82 3.97 2.12
C GLY A 163 2.78 5.24 1.30
N ALA A 164 1.60 5.86 1.18
CA ALA A 164 1.42 7.05 0.36
C ALA A 164 2.09 8.31 0.93
N PHE A 165 2.09 8.51 2.24
CA PHE A 165 2.85 9.59 2.89
C PHE A 165 4.35 9.40 2.70
N SER A 166 4.84 8.16 2.81
CA SER A 166 6.26 7.87 2.56
C SER A 166 6.65 8.19 1.11
N VAL A 167 5.81 7.83 0.13
CA VAL A 167 6.00 8.20 -1.28
C VAL A 167 5.96 9.71 -1.51
N GLY A 168 5.00 10.41 -0.91
CA GLY A 168 4.94 11.87 -0.95
C GLY A 168 6.20 12.54 -0.40
N ASN A 169 6.84 11.91 0.59
CA ASN A 169 8.11 12.33 1.18
C ASN A 169 9.36 11.78 0.45
N GLY A 170 9.21 11.27 -0.78
CA GLY A 170 10.30 10.80 -1.62
C GLY A 170 10.88 9.43 -1.25
N GLN A 171 10.21 8.66 -0.38
CA GLN A 171 10.59 7.30 -0.02
C GLN A 171 9.84 6.28 -0.90
N GLN A 172 10.42 5.09 -1.07
CA GLN A 172 9.76 4.00 -1.80
C GLN A 172 9.06 2.99 -0.88
N THR A 173 9.33 3.08 0.42
CA THR A 173 8.85 2.14 1.44
C THR A 173 8.37 2.89 2.67
N ALA A 174 7.44 2.26 3.38
CA ALA A 174 7.11 2.57 4.75
C ALA A 174 7.25 1.31 5.61
N ARG A 175 7.50 1.50 6.89
CA ARG A 175 7.56 0.44 7.90
C ARG A 175 6.77 0.89 9.12
N LEU A 176 5.83 0.06 9.54
CA LEU A 176 5.20 0.16 10.86
C LEU A 176 5.76 -0.96 11.75
N CYS A 177 6.56 -0.57 12.73
CA CYS A 177 7.01 -1.45 13.80
C CYS A 177 5.85 -1.63 14.79
N MET A 178 5.35 -2.87 14.89
CA MET A 178 4.28 -3.22 15.85
C MET A 178 4.83 -3.43 17.27
N HIS A 179 6.14 -3.55 17.39
CA HIS A 179 6.88 -3.52 18.66
C HIS A 179 7.23 -2.08 19.07
N HIS A 180 7.44 -1.82 20.36
CA HIS A 180 7.76 -0.47 20.88
C HIS A 180 9.21 -0.06 20.72
N SER A 181 10.13 -1.02 20.64
CA SER A 181 11.55 -0.76 20.54
C SER A 181 12.32 -1.93 19.90
N GLN A 182 13.49 -1.63 19.36
CA GLN A 182 14.40 -2.63 18.80
C GLN A 182 14.94 -3.61 19.85
N SER A 183 14.74 -3.35 21.14
CA SER A 183 15.18 -4.23 22.23
C SER A 183 14.21 -5.39 22.50
N GLN A 184 13.03 -5.40 21.87
CA GLN A 184 12.07 -6.48 22.04
C GLN A 184 12.55 -7.79 21.40
N VAL A 185 12.22 -8.92 22.04
CA VAL A 185 12.60 -10.28 21.61
C VAL A 185 11.95 -10.72 20.29
N ILE A 186 10.85 -10.09 19.91
CA ILE A 186 10.19 -10.28 18.61
C ILE A 186 10.16 -8.93 17.93
N GLN A 187 10.64 -8.91 16.69
CA GLN A 187 10.60 -7.75 15.82
C GLN A 187 9.56 -8.03 14.75
N GLU A 188 8.33 -7.60 15.01
CA GLU A 188 7.21 -7.67 14.07
C GLU A 188 7.04 -6.32 13.38
N MET A 189 7.06 -6.34 12.05
CA MET A 189 7.02 -5.13 11.22
C MET A 189 6.07 -5.34 10.04
N LEU A 190 5.18 -4.38 9.84
CA LEU A 190 4.47 -4.22 8.58
C LEU A 190 5.37 -3.49 7.59
N MET A 191 5.80 -4.21 6.56
CA MET A 191 6.63 -3.70 5.48
C MET A 191 5.72 -3.30 4.32
N ILE A 192 5.81 -2.04 3.92
CA ILE A 192 4.97 -1.44 2.87
C ILE A 192 5.89 -1.02 1.74
N HIS A 193 5.89 -1.79 0.65
CA HIS A 193 6.53 -1.40 -0.60
C HIS A 193 5.48 -0.67 -1.43
N ALA A 194 5.57 0.66 -1.45
CA ALA A 194 4.59 1.51 -2.11
C ALA A 194 4.82 1.59 -3.63
N VAL A 195 5.98 1.14 -4.10
CA VAL A 195 6.34 0.96 -5.51
C VAL A 195 7.15 -0.33 -5.68
N PRO A 196 7.30 -0.88 -6.90
CA PRO A 196 8.18 -2.02 -7.15
C PRO A 196 9.63 -1.68 -6.81
N ILE A 197 10.21 -2.47 -5.90
CA ILE A 197 11.61 -2.35 -5.48
C ILE A 197 12.26 -3.72 -5.33
N SER A 198 13.60 -3.72 -5.25
CA SER A 198 14.41 -4.86 -4.89
C SER A 198 15.28 -4.48 -3.70
N THR A 199 15.20 -5.26 -2.62
CA THR A 199 16.00 -5.07 -1.41
C THR A 199 16.90 -6.28 -1.20
N GLY A 200 18.17 -6.03 -0.86
CA GLY A 200 19.20 -7.04 -0.74
C GLY A 200 20.09 -7.12 -1.99
N PRO A 201 20.97 -8.13 -2.08
CA PRO A 201 21.12 -9.24 -1.15
C PRO A 201 21.49 -8.83 0.28
N LEU A 202 20.80 -9.41 1.26
CA LEU A 202 21.12 -9.23 2.68
C LEU A 202 20.97 -10.53 3.48
N ARG A 203 21.66 -10.65 4.60
CA ARG A 203 21.44 -11.69 5.61
C ARG A 203 21.55 -11.13 7.02
N GLN A 204 21.06 -11.88 8.00
CA GLN A 204 21.46 -11.69 9.38
C GLN A 204 22.45 -12.80 9.74
N ASN A 205 23.63 -12.44 10.24
CA ASN A 205 24.68 -13.42 10.55
C ASN A 205 24.38 -14.17 11.87
N ASN A 206 23.28 -14.90 11.91
CA ASN A 206 22.84 -15.71 13.04
C ASN A 206 21.99 -16.91 12.59
N ASP A 207 21.78 -17.87 13.49
CA ASP A 207 21.01 -19.09 13.20
C ASP A 207 19.49 -18.95 13.35
N SER A 208 18.99 -17.71 13.41
CA SER A 208 17.55 -17.45 13.46
C SER A 208 16.89 -17.60 12.09
N SER A 209 15.66 -17.14 12.00
CA SER A 209 14.87 -17.16 10.77
C SER A 209 14.09 -15.87 10.62
N VAL A 210 13.78 -15.54 9.38
CA VAL A 210 12.87 -14.45 9.05
C VAL A 210 11.66 -15.01 8.33
N SER A 211 10.47 -14.58 8.74
CA SER A 211 9.20 -14.97 8.13
C SER A 211 8.58 -13.78 7.40
N TYR A 212 7.95 -14.08 6.27
CA TYR A 212 7.24 -13.14 5.41
C TYR A 212 5.80 -13.61 5.26
N HIS A 213 4.84 -12.76 5.59
CA HIS A 213 3.40 -13.07 5.48
C HIS A 213 2.71 -12.00 4.65
N MET A 214 2.19 -12.36 3.49
CA MET A 214 1.58 -11.41 2.56
C MET A 214 0.22 -10.93 3.05
N MET A 215 0.02 -9.61 3.02
CA MET A 215 -1.28 -8.97 3.21
C MET A 215 -1.87 -8.49 1.88
N ARG A 216 -1.02 -7.97 0.98
CA ARG A 216 -1.41 -7.47 -0.35
C ARG A 216 -0.26 -7.59 -1.34
N GLY A 217 -0.60 -7.86 -2.60
CA GLY A 217 0.36 -7.90 -3.70
C GLY A 217 1.23 -9.15 -3.68
N ALA A 218 2.38 -9.08 -4.37
CA ALA A 218 3.25 -10.22 -4.57
C ALA A 218 4.74 -9.89 -4.39
N LEU A 219 5.47 -10.86 -3.83
CA LEU A 219 6.92 -10.86 -3.70
C LEU A 219 7.53 -12.03 -4.45
N GLN A 220 8.76 -11.80 -4.92
CA GLN A 220 9.71 -12.84 -5.25
C GLN A 220 10.85 -12.75 -4.24
N ILE A 221 11.14 -13.86 -3.56
CA ILE A 221 12.26 -13.96 -2.62
C ILE A 221 13.27 -14.94 -3.22
N THR A 222 14.45 -14.43 -3.55
CA THR A 222 15.57 -15.26 -4.02
C THR A 222 16.52 -15.52 -2.86
N LEU A 223 16.77 -16.79 -2.54
CA LEU A 223 17.79 -17.24 -1.60
C LEU A 223 19.06 -17.59 -2.36
N HIS A 224 20.16 -16.92 -2.01
CA HIS A 224 21.45 -17.06 -2.66
C HIS A 224 22.34 -17.98 -1.82
N HIS A 225 22.48 -19.24 -2.24
CA HIS A 225 23.34 -20.21 -1.54
C HIS A 225 24.77 -20.26 -2.08
N GLY A 226 25.00 -19.71 -3.28
CA GLY A 226 26.29 -19.78 -3.97
C GLY A 226 26.69 -21.20 -4.39
N GLY A 227 27.83 -21.31 -5.08
CA GLY A 227 28.44 -22.59 -5.43
C GLY A 227 27.51 -23.55 -6.19
N ALA A 228 27.54 -24.83 -5.84
CA ALA A 228 26.76 -25.87 -6.55
C ALA A 228 25.25 -25.83 -6.27
N VAL A 229 24.80 -25.18 -5.19
CA VAL A 229 23.38 -25.07 -4.84
C VAL A 229 22.72 -23.96 -5.66
N GLY A 230 23.43 -22.85 -5.87
CA GLY A 230 22.93 -21.71 -6.65
C GLY A 230 21.78 -20.95 -5.98
N ASP A 231 20.98 -20.28 -6.80
CA ASP A 231 19.85 -19.46 -6.35
C ASP A 231 18.56 -20.28 -6.30
N ILE A 232 17.79 -20.13 -5.22
CA ILE A 232 16.44 -20.70 -5.08
C ILE A 232 15.43 -19.56 -5.05
N VAL A 233 14.44 -19.60 -5.94
CA VAL A 233 13.44 -18.54 -6.09
C VAL A 233 12.09 -19.00 -5.53
N HIS A 234 11.50 -18.17 -4.68
CA HIS A 234 10.17 -18.35 -4.10
C HIS A 234 9.24 -17.22 -4.54
N HIS A 235 8.00 -17.56 -4.88
CA HIS A 235 6.94 -16.59 -5.16
C HIS A 235 5.94 -16.61 -4.01
N VAL A 236 5.67 -15.45 -3.42
CA VAL A 236 4.76 -15.32 -2.28
C VAL A 236 3.73 -14.25 -2.61
N GLU A 237 2.46 -14.63 -2.63
CA GLU A 237 1.36 -13.76 -3.02
C GLU A 237 0.10 -14.11 -2.21
N ARG A 238 -0.66 -13.10 -1.81
CA ARG A 238 -1.97 -13.31 -1.19
C ARG A 238 -3.07 -13.21 -2.24
N ARG A 239 -3.72 -14.34 -2.51
CA ARG A 239 -4.80 -14.44 -3.51
C ARG A 239 -6.11 -14.83 -2.86
N ALA A 240 -7.13 -13.99 -3.03
CA ALA A 240 -8.45 -14.21 -2.44
C ALA A 240 -9.21 -15.39 -3.08
N ASP A 241 -8.96 -15.65 -4.36
CA ASP A 241 -9.59 -16.69 -5.17
C ASP A 241 -8.78 -18.00 -5.22
N GLN A 242 -7.55 -18.00 -4.71
CA GLN A 242 -6.68 -19.17 -4.65
C GLN A 242 -6.14 -19.44 -3.24
N PRO A 243 -6.94 -20.08 -2.37
CA PRO A 243 -6.54 -20.40 -1.00
C PRO A 243 -5.28 -21.25 -0.88
N SER A 244 -4.95 -22.05 -1.91
CA SER A 244 -3.76 -22.90 -1.95
C SER A 244 -2.48 -22.17 -2.37
N SER A 245 -2.55 -20.86 -2.67
CA SER A 245 -1.39 -20.06 -3.03
C SER A 245 -0.44 -19.88 -1.83
N GLN A 246 0.86 -19.83 -2.11
CA GLN A 246 1.88 -19.56 -1.10
C GLN A 246 1.77 -18.10 -0.66
N SER A 247 1.06 -17.84 0.44
CA SER A 247 0.90 -16.50 1.00
C SER A 247 1.87 -16.19 2.15
N SER A 248 2.72 -17.16 2.53
CA SER A 248 3.69 -17.02 3.61
C SER A 248 4.91 -17.91 3.38
N ILE A 249 6.07 -17.48 3.85
CA ILE A 249 7.31 -18.25 3.83
C ILE A 249 8.19 -17.92 5.04
N ARG A 250 8.91 -18.91 5.55
CA ARG A 250 9.95 -18.76 6.57
C ARG A 250 11.27 -19.22 5.99
N VAL A 251 12.32 -18.41 6.12
CA VAL A 251 13.65 -18.68 5.56
C VAL A 251 14.73 -18.53 6.64
N PRO A 252 15.88 -19.25 6.53
CA PRO A 252 17.00 -19.06 7.44
C PRO A 252 17.60 -17.66 7.31
N ALA A 253 17.84 -16.97 8.41
CA ALA A 253 18.31 -15.58 8.39
C ALA A 253 19.76 -15.45 7.89
N ARG A 254 20.59 -16.48 8.12
CA ARG A 254 22.00 -16.59 7.65
C ARG A 254 22.20 -16.71 6.13
N VAL A 255 21.14 -16.99 5.38
CA VAL A 255 21.23 -17.12 3.91
C VAL A 255 21.00 -15.74 3.29
N PHE A 256 21.87 -15.32 2.38
CA PHE A 256 21.67 -14.09 1.63
C PHE A 256 20.37 -14.17 0.84
N ARG A 257 19.58 -13.10 0.91
CA ARG A 257 18.29 -13.05 0.23
C ARG A 257 18.04 -11.70 -0.44
N THR A 258 17.43 -11.77 -1.61
CA THR A 258 16.89 -10.60 -2.31
C THR A 258 15.37 -10.68 -2.28
N ILE A 259 14.72 -9.60 -1.86
CA ILE A 259 13.26 -9.47 -1.81
C ILE A 259 12.87 -8.48 -2.89
N ARG A 260 12.12 -8.95 -3.89
CA ARG A 260 11.63 -8.14 -5.00
C ARG A 260 10.11 -8.06 -4.97
N THR A 261 9.60 -6.85 -5.02
CA THR A 261 8.16 -6.61 -5.22
C THR A 261 7.80 -6.74 -6.70
N ILE A 262 6.75 -7.51 -6.98
CA ILE A 262 6.32 -7.83 -8.35
C ILE A 262 5.14 -6.95 -8.78
N THR A 263 4.20 -6.70 -7.86
CA THR A 263 3.04 -5.81 -8.07
C THR A 263 3.42 -4.33 -7.89
N ASP A 264 2.58 -3.40 -8.33
CA ASP A 264 2.87 -1.95 -8.20
C ASP A 264 2.89 -1.48 -6.74
N SER A 265 2.32 -2.26 -5.82
CA SER A 265 2.53 -2.16 -4.38
C SER A 265 2.44 -3.54 -3.74
N ALA A 266 3.20 -3.76 -2.67
CA ALA A 266 3.10 -4.97 -1.84
C ALA A 266 3.17 -4.60 -0.35
N VAL A 267 2.38 -5.32 0.45
CA VAL A 267 2.37 -5.21 1.91
C VAL A 267 2.51 -6.60 2.50
N PHE A 268 3.43 -6.73 3.44
CA PHE A 268 3.70 -7.98 4.12
C PHE A 268 4.17 -7.74 5.55
N ILE A 269 3.92 -8.70 6.42
CA ILE A 269 4.49 -8.74 7.75
C ILE A 269 5.85 -9.44 7.64
N GLU A 270 6.90 -8.76 8.08
CA GLU A 270 8.20 -9.36 8.36
C GLU A 270 8.31 -9.63 9.87
N VAL A 271 8.60 -10.88 10.23
CA VAL A 271 8.80 -11.30 11.63
C VAL A 271 10.18 -11.90 11.77
N GLN A 272 10.95 -11.39 12.72
CA GLN A 272 12.26 -11.93 13.07
C GLN A 272 12.49 -11.91 14.58
N SER A 273 13.48 -12.70 15.03
CA SER A 273 13.96 -12.65 16.41
C SER A 273 14.67 -11.32 16.67
N GLY A 274 14.41 -10.73 17.83
CA GLY A 274 15.17 -9.60 18.36
C GLY A 274 16.05 -10.01 19.56
N PRO A 275 16.73 -9.04 20.20
CA PRO A 275 16.79 -7.63 19.81
C PRO A 275 17.46 -7.44 18.43
N PHE A 276 17.14 -6.35 17.73
CA PHE A 276 17.71 -6.04 16.43
C PHE A 276 18.76 -4.94 16.54
N SER A 277 19.93 -5.16 15.96
CA SER A 277 20.92 -4.13 15.68
C SER A 277 21.16 -4.05 14.17
N ASP A 278 21.36 -2.83 13.64
CA ASP A 278 21.74 -2.65 12.23
C ASP A 278 23.03 -3.41 11.88
N SER A 279 23.93 -3.57 12.86
CA SER A 279 25.17 -4.35 12.72
C SER A 279 24.94 -5.83 12.47
N ASP A 280 23.75 -6.36 12.78
CA ASP A 280 23.42 -7.76 12.54
C ASP A 280 23.14 -8.03 11.05
N THR A 281 22.88 -6.97 10.27
CA THR A 281 22.57 -7.07 8.85
C THR A 281 23.83 -6.91 8.01
N GLU A 282 24.13 -7.96 7.24
CA GLU A 282 25.20 -7.95 6.25
C GLU A 282 24.61 -7.78 4.85
N TRP A 283 25.19 -6.87 4.08
CA TRP A 283 24.82 -6.58 2.70
C TRP A 283 25.93 -7.06 1.77
N SER A 284 25.56 -7.55 0.58
CA SER A 284 26.53 -8.01 -0.42
C SER A 284 26.05 -7.69 -1.82
N ALA A 285 27.00 -7.49 -2.75
CA ALA A 285 26.68 -7.51 -4.18
C ALA A 285 26.33 -8.94 -4.61
N ILE A 286 25.51 -9.09 -5.66
CA ILE A 286 25.12 -10.41 -6.18
C ILE A 286 26.35 -11.16 -6.71
N GLU A 287 27.29 -10.42 -7.29
CA GLU A 287 28.54 -10.94 -7.85
C GLU A 287 29.43 -11.59 -6.79
N ASP A 288 29.38 -11.11 -5.55
CA ASP A 288 30.22 -11.57 -4.45
C ASP A 288 29.66 -12.83 -3.75
N ILE A 289 28.42 -13.22 -4.06
CA ILE A 289 27.75 -14.40 -3.47
C ILE A 289 27.87 -15.65 -4.36
N ARG A 290 28.07 -15.46 -5.66
CA ARG A 290 28.03 -16.52 -6.68
C ARG A 290 29.21 -17.49 -6.60
#